data_AF-A0A843VX46-F1
#
_entry.id   AF-A0A843VX46-F1
#
_cell.length_a   1.000
_cell.length_b   1.000
_cell.length_c   1.000
_cell.angle_alpha   90.00
_cell.angle_beta   90.00
_cell.angle_gamma   90.00
#
_symmetry.space_group_name_H-M   'P 1'
#
loop_
_entity.id
_entity.type
_entity.pdbx_description
1 polymer ?
#
loop_
_entity_poly.entity_id
_entity_poly.type
_entity_poly.pdbx_seq_one_letter_code
_entity_poly.pdbx_strand_id
1 'polypeptide(L)'
;MGYLYEAMDRAKKHLKKRNPKAYRKWWVIIDKRWEMTLHHNLHAAGYFFNPRFQYKDNVHNDGEVMRGTMNVITRLAKTMNERLDAIAEVERYRMKLGIYR
;
A
#
# COMPACT_ATOMS: atom_id res chain seq x y z
N MET A 1 -8.64 -1.27 8.27
CA MET A 1 -8.53 -1.37 6.80
C MET A 1 -7.07 -1.70 6.42
N GLY A 2 -6.80 -2.30 5.24
CA GLY A 2 -5.43 -2.70 4.82
C GLY A 2 -5.10 -4.20 4.84
N TYR A 3 -5.92 -5.03 5.48
CA TYR A 3 -5.70 -6.47 5.60
C TYR A 3 -5.73 -7.21 4.26
N LEU A 4 -6.51 -6.73 3.29
CA LEU A 4 -6.59 -7.34 1.97
C LEU A 4 -5.26 -7.21 1.21
N TYR A 5 -4.63 -6.04 1.26
CA TYR A 5 -3.33 -5.79 0.64
C TYR A 5 -2.26 -6.69 1.28
N GLU A 6 -2.21 -6.73 2.61
CA GLU A 6 -1.31 -7.62 3.37
C GLU A 6 -1.52 -9.10 3.02
N ALA A 7 -2.77 -9.56 2.93
CA ALA A 7 -3.08 -10.94 2.59
C ALA A 7 -2.62 -11.29 1.16
N MET A 8 -2.78 -10.36 0.22
CA MET A 8 -2.33 -10.52 -1.16
C MET A 8 -0.80 -10.60 -1.25
N ASP A 9 -0.09 -9.70 -0.56
CA ASP A 9 1.37 -9.71 -0.49
C ASP A 9 1.89 -11.02 0.14
N ARG A 10 1.30 -11.47 1.24
CA ARG A 10 1.61 -12.77 1.87
C ARG A 10 1.40 -13.94 0.90
N ALA A 11 0.29 -13.95 0.16
CA ALA A 11 0.00 -15.00 -0.82
C ALA A 11 1.06 -15.02 -1.93
N LYS A 12 1.43 -13.86 -2.48
CA LYS A 12 2.50 -13.74 -3.50
C LYS A 12 3.85 -14.22 -2.96
N LYS A 13 4.24 -13.79 -1.75
CA LYS A 13 5.48 -14.23 -1.08
C LYS A 13 5.49 -15.74 -0.84
N HIS A 14 4.38 -16.31 -0.39
CA HIS A 14 4.25 -17.75 -0.18
C HIS A 14 4.40 -18.53 -1.50
N LEU A 15 3.76 -18.09 -2.59
CA LEU A 15 3.89 -18.70 -3.90
C LEU A 15 5.33 -18.65 -4.42
N LYS A 16 6.01 -17.52 -4.25
CA LYS A 16 7.44 -17.38 -4.59
C LYS A 16 8.31 -18.36 -3.81
N LYS A 17 8.05 -18.53 -2.52
CA LYS A 17 8.78 -19.50 -1.67
C LYS A 17 8.49 -20.94 -2.08
N ARG A 18 7.24 -21.28 -2.40
CA ARG A 18 6.83 -22.65 -2.75
C ARG A 18 7.30 -23.07 -4.15
N ASN A 19 7.28 -22.17 -5.12
CA ASN A 19 7.66 -22.45 -6.50
C ASN A 19 8.58 -21.37 -7.10
N PRO A 20 9.85 -21.25 -6.66
CA PRO A 20 10.75 -20.16 -7.05
C PRO A 20 11.03 -20.08 -8.56
N LYS A 21 10.94 -21.20 -9.28
CA LYS A 21 11.18 -21.26 -10.74
C LYS A 21 9.96 -20.85 -11.58
N ALA A 22 8.75 -20.93 -11.02
CA ALA A 22 7.50 -20.78 -11.78
C ALA A 22 6.55 -19.69 -11.25
N TYR A 23 6.82 -19.10 -10.08
CA TYR A 23 5.91 -18.16 -9.43
C TYR A 23 5.53 -16.96 -10.30
N ARG A 24 6.40 -16.50 -11.20
CA ARG A 24 6.17 -15.33 -12.07
C ARG A 24 4.88 -15.47 -12.89
N LYS A 25 4.61 -16.65 -13.46
CA LYS A 25 3.39 -16.89 -14.26
C LYS A 25 2.13 -16.70 -13.40
N TRP A 26 2.16 -17.19 -12.17
CA TRP A 26 1.06 -17.04 -11.21
C TRP A 26 0.90 -15.61 -10.74
N TRP A 27 2.01 -14.90 -10.49
CA TRP A 27 2.00 -13.49 -10.13
C TRP A 27 1.31 -12.65 -11.21
N VAL A 28 1.62 -12.83 -12.50
CA VAL A 28 0.94 -12.10 -13.57
C VAL A 28 -0.58 -12.29 -13.55
N ILE A 29 -1.06 -13.52 -13.31
CA ILE A 29 -2.51 -13.80 -13.22
C ILE A 29 -3.12 -13.11 -12.00
N ILE A 30 -2.43 -13.16 -10.85
CA ILE A 30 -2.86 -12.51 -9.61
C ILE A 30 -2.87 -11.01 -9.78
N ASP A 31 -1.82 -10.42 -10.33
CA ASP A 31 -1.65 -8.99 -10.58
C ASP A 31 -2.75 -8.48 -11.50
N LYS A 32 -3.01 -9.18 -12.61
CA LYS A 32 -4.10 -8.82 -13.54
C LYS A 32 -5.47 -8.85 -12.86
N ARG A 33 -5.76 -9.88 -12.06
CA ARG A 33 -7.03 -9.96 -11.32
C ARG A 33 -7.12 -8.88 -10.25
N TRP A 34 -6.04 -8.66 -9.53
CA TRP A 34 -5.90 -7.61 -8.54
C TRP A 34 -6.21 -6.26 -9.21
N GLU A 35 -5.49 -5.89 -10.27
CA GLU A 35 -5.70 -4.65 -11.05
C GLU A 35 -7.14 -4.45 -11.52
N MET A 36 -7.79 -5.51 -12.02
CA MET A 36 -9.13 -5.40 -12.58
C MET A 36 -10.26 -5.34 -11.53
N THR A 37 -10.06 -5.88 -10.32
CA THR A 37 -11.18 -6.11 -9.38
C THR A 37 -10.96 -5.51 -7.99
N LEU A 38 -9.71 -5.40 -7.53
CA LEU A 38 -9.38 -5.12 -6.13
C LEU A 38 -8.20 -4.14 -5.95
N HIS A 39 -7.51 -3.72 -7.01
CA HIS A 39 -6.38 -2.79 -6.95
C HIS A 39 -6.90 -1.36 -6.94
N HIS A 40 -7.68 -1.05 -5.91
CA HIS A 40 -8.08 0.30 -5.66
C HIS A 40 -6.93 0.99 -4.90
N ASN A 41 -6.49 2.17 -5.34
CA ASN A 41 -5.53 3.02 -4.63
C ASN A 41 -5.88 3.15 -3.12
N LEU A 42 -7.17 3.03 -2.78
CA LEU A 42 -7.69 2.99 -1.41
C LEU A 42 -7.22 1.79 -0.57
N HIS A 43 -7.02 0.61 -1.16
CA HIS A 43 -6.48 -0.54 -0.43
C HIS A 43 -4.99 -0.35 -0.12
N ALA A 44 -4.22 0.20 -1.06
CA ALA A 44 -2.83 0.60 -0.83
C ALA A 44 -2.73 1.68 0.26
N ALA A 45 -3.53 2.74 0.16
CA ALA A 45 -3.63 3.78 1.19
C ALA A 45 -4.06 3.20 2.56
N GLY A 46 -5.05 2.31 2.56
CA GLY A 46 -5.53 1.67 3.79
C GLY A 46 -4.52 0.71 4.42
N TYR A 47 -3.61 0.13 3.63
CA TYR A 47 -2.47 -0.63 4.13
C TYR A 47 -1.41 0.28 4.73
N PHE A 48 -1.05 1.36 4.03
CA PHE A 48 -0.11 2.37 4.50
C PHE A 48 -0.57 3.04 5.81
N PHE A 49 -1.81 3.51 5.89
CA PHE A 49 -2.34 4.18 7.08
C PHE A 49 -2.76 3.23 8.21
N ASN A 50 -2.47 1.93 8.12
CA ASN A 50 -2.71 1.00 9.22
C ASN A 50 -1.43 0.84 10.05
N PRO A 51 -1.37 1.34 11.30
CA PRO A 51 -0.15 1.29 12.13
C PRO A 51 0.39 -0.12 12.34
N ARG A 52 -0.49 -1.13 12.36
CA ARG A 52 -0.13 -2.55 12.49
C ARG A 52 0.74 -3.04 11.32
N PHE A 53 0.64 -2.40 10.16
CA PHE A 53 1.39 -2.76 8.96
C PHE A 53 2.47 -1.74 8.64
N GLN A 54 2.17 -0.44 8.71
CA GLN A 54 3.08 0.65 8.38
C GLN A 54 4.46 0.54 9.02
N TYR A 55 4.47 0.10 10.28
CA TYR A 55 5.68 0.05 11.09
C TYR A 55 6.29 -1.36 11.16
N LYS A 56 5.79 -2.31 10.37
CA LYS A 56 6.52 -3.54 10.06
C LYS A 56 7.61 -3.26 9.03
N ASP A 57 8.59 -4.14 8.97
CA ASP A 57 9.77 -3.96 8.12
C ASP A 57 9.40 -3.65 6.67
N ASN A 58 10.02 -2.58 6.14
CA ASN A 58 10.04 -2.20 4.72
C ASN A 58 8.72 -1.79 4.04
N VAL A 59 7.64 -1.48 4.77
CA VAL A 59 6.40 -0.97 4.11
C VAL A 59 6.60 0.38 3.41
N HIS A 60 7.43 1.25 3.97
CA HIS A 60 7.74 2.57 3.39
C HIS A 60 8.59 2.51 2.10
N ASN A 61 9.20 1.36 1.79
CA ASN A 61 10.00 1.17 0.57
C ASN A 61 9.17 0.62 -0.60
N ASP A 62 7.89 0.34 -0.38
CA ASP A 62 7.00 -0.13 -1.43
C ASP A 62 6.47 1.05 -2.26
N GLY A 63 7.06 1.23 -3.45
CA GLY A 63 6.67 2.29 -4.38
C GLY A 63 5.22 2.17 -4.90
N GLU A 64 4.65 0.96 -4.91
CA GLU A 64 3.24 0.75 -5.27
C GLU A 64 2.32 1.29 -4.17
N VAL A 65 2.62 0.96 -2.92
CA VAL A 65 1.88 1.42 -1.75
C VAL A 65 1.92 2.95 -1.65
N MET A 66 3.11 3.55 -1.79
CA MET A 66 3.28 4.99 -1.73
C MET A 66 2.52 5.71 -2.85
N ARG A 67 2.66 5.24 -4.10
CA ARG A 67 1.94 5.79 -5.25
C ARG A 67 0.43 5.68 -5.09
N GLY A 68 -0.07 4.53 -4.64
CA GLY A 68 -1.49 4.34 -4.34
C GLY A 68 -1.99 5.30 -3.27
N THR A 69 -1.21 5.51 -2.22
CA THR A 69 -1.53 6.47 -1.15
C THR A 69 -1.63 7.90 -1.68
N MET A 70 -0.63 8.35 -2.44
CA MET A 70 -0.62 9.70 -3.02
C MET A 70 -1.74 9.92 -4.04
N ASN A 71 -2.10 8.89 -4.81
CA ASN A 71 -3.26 8.94 -5.73
C ASN A 71 -4.57 9.14 -4.97
N VAL A 72 -4.76 8.50 -3.81
CA VAL A 72 -5.95 8.72 -2.98
C VAL A 72 -6.00 10.15 -2.45
N ILE A 73 -4.90 10.64 -1.90
CA ILE A 73 -4.81 12.01 -1.36
C ILE A 73 -5.11 13.03 -2.45
N THR A 74 -4.50 12.87 -3.62
CA THR A 74 -4.71 13.77 -4.75
C THR A 74 -6.16 13.76 -5.24
N ARG A 75 -6.84 12.62 -5.16
CA ARG A 75 -8.26 12.50 -5.54
C ARG A 75 -9.22 13.06 -4.49
N LEU A 76 -8.85 13.03 -3.21
CA LEU A 76 -9.71 13.46 -2.10
C LEU A 76 -9.54 14.94 -1.74
N ALA A 77 -8.34 15.49 -1.89
CA ALA A 77 -8.07 16.91 -1.66
C ALA A 77 -8.80 17.76 -2.70
N LYS A 78 -9.57 18.75 -2.24
CA LYS A 78 -10.34 19.65 -3.12
C LYS A 78 -9.51 20.86 -3.54
N THR A 79 -8.48 21.19 -2.76
CA THR A 79 -7.59 22.33 -3.00
C THR A 79 -6.11 21.92 -2.97
N MET A 80 -5.26 22.80 -3.52
CA MET A 80 -3.81 22.64 -3.45
C MET A 80 -3.31 22.63 -2.00
N ASN A 81 -3.83 23.51 -1.15
CA ASN A 81 -3.39 23.64 0.23
C ASN A 81 -3.73 22.37 1.04
N GLU A 82 -4.97 21.88 0.95
CA GLU A 82 -5.35 20.61 1.58
C GLU A 82 -4.46 19.44 1.14
N ARG A 83 -4.07 19.42 -0.14
CA ARG A 83 -3.16 18.39 -0.66
C ARG A 83 -1.77 18.50 -0.05
N LEU A 84 -1.22 19.71 0.04
CA LEU A 84 0.11 19.95 0.63
C LEU A 84 0.11 19.60 2.12
N ASP A 85 -0.92 20.00 2.85
CA ASP A 85 -1.08 19.67 4.27
C ASP A 85 -1.18 18.15 4.49
N ALA A 86 -1.98 17.46 3.67
CA ALA A 86 -2.10 16.01 3.73
C ALA A 86 -0.78 15.28 3.41
N ILE A 87 -0.01 15.76 2.44
CA ILE A 87 1.32 15.21 2.12
C ILE A 87 2.29 15.41 3.29
N ALA A 88 2.30 16.60 3.90
CA ALA A 88 3.13 16.86 5.07
C ALA A 88 2.77 15.92 6.24
N GLU A 89 1.49 15.68 6.46
CA GLU A 89 1.02 14.77 7.51
C GLU A 89 1.35 13.30 7.22
N VAL A 90 1.31 12.88 5.96
CA VAL A 90 1.79 11.54 5.53
C VAL A 90 3.25 11.33 5.91
N GLU A 91 4.10 12.33 5.67
CA GLU A 91 5.52 12.27 6.02
C GLU A 91 5.70 12.17 7.54
N ARG A 92 4.95 12.96 8.32
CA ARG A 92 4.95 12.87 9.79
C ARG A 92 4.52 11.50 10.30
N TYR A 93 3.43 10.96 9.76
CA TYR A 93 2.93 9.63 10.09
C TYR A 93 3.97 8.54 9.74
N ARG A 94 4.61 8.65 8.57
CA ARG A 94 5.71 7.75 8.16
C ARG A 94 6.88 7.79 9.13
N MET A 95 7.26 8.98 9.60
CA MET A 95 8.38 9.20 10.52
C MET A 95 8.04 8.93 11.99
N LYS A 96 6.80 8.53 12.32
CA LYS A 96 6.31 8.39 13.71
C LYS A 96 6.43 9.70 14.52
N LEU A 97 6.36 10.86 13.88
CA LEU A 97 6.51 12.16 14.54
C LEU A 97 5.22 12.67 15.20
N GLY A 98 4.32 11.77 15.61
CA GLY A 98 3.06 12.08 16.29
C GLY A 98 2.60 10.95 17.21
N ILE A 99 1.43 11.12 17.83
CA ILE A 99 0.86 10.21 18.86
C ILE A 99 0.20 8.94 18.27
N TYR A 100 0.66 8.47 17.12
CA TYR A 100 0.10 7.28 16.46
C TYR A 100 0.61 6.02 17.18
N ARG A 101 -0.26 5.38 17.97
CA ARG A 101 -0.01 4.13 18.71
C ARG A 101 -0.45 2.90 17.91
#